data_AF-A0A3D1WPT7-F1
#
_entry.id   AF-A0A3D1WPT7-F1
#
_cell.length_a   1.000
_cell.length_b   1.000
_cell.length_c   1.000
_cell.angle_alpha   90.00
_cell.angle_beta   90.00
_cell.angle_gamma   90.00
#
_symmetry.space_group_name_H-M   'P 1'
#
loop_
_entity.id
_entity.type
_entity.pdbx_description
1 polymer ?
#
loop_
_entity_poly.entity_id
_entity_poly.type
_entity_poly.pdbx_seq_one_letter_code
_entity_poly.pdbx_strand_id
1 'polypeptide(L)'
;MDQSLFKFDLIAEDPTTHARAGVLHTPHGDIETPIFMPVGTKANVKGIPAETVKQLGAQIVLANTYHLSMRPGEDTIAELGGLHKFMNWHGPILTDSGGFQVFSHNDAVKLTDEGVRFIVNDYDGRHVFWTPEDNMEIAMKLGSDICMQLDQCPG
;
A
#
# COMPACT_ATOMS: atom_id res chain seq x y z
N MET A 1 -16.70 10.99 9.72
CA MET A 1 -15.24 10.78 9.66
C MET A 1 -14.59 11.99 10.28
N ASP A 2 -13.73 11.78 11.26
CA ASP A 2 -12.98 12.86 11.88
C ASP A 2 -11.89 13.33 10.90
N GLN A 3 -12.00 14.58 10.42
CA GLN A 3 -11.00 15.19 9.54
C GLN A 3 -9.67 15.43 10.27
N SER A 4 -9.57 15.15 11.57
CA SER A 4 -8.33 15.23 12.34
C SER A 4 -7.30 14.14 11.98
N LEU A 5 -7.72 13.04 11.37
CA LEU A 5 -6.85 11.87 11.15
C LEU A 5 -5.76 12.10 10.09
N PHE A 6 -6.05 12.93 9.09
CA PHE A 6 -5.11 13.27 8.01
C PHE A 6 -5.08 14.77 7.78
N LYS A 7 -3.88 15.34 7.83
CA LYS A 7 -3.65 16.77 7.57
C LYS A 7 -2.32 16.94 6.84
N PHE A 8 -2.31 17.75 5.80
CA PHE A 8 -1.07 18.13 5.11
C PHE A 8 -0.78 19.61 5.34
N ASP A 9 0.35 19.90 6.00
CA ASP A 9 0.87 21.26 6.20
C ASP A 9 1.97 21.54 5.17
N LEU A 10 1.74 22.49 4.28
CA LEU A 10 2.78 23.02 3.39
C LEU A 10 3.66 24.00 4.18
N ILE A 11 4.92 23.65 4.40
CA ILE A 11 5.85 24.44 5.20
C ILE A 11 6.57 25.48 4.34
N ALA A 12 7.00 25.09 3.15
CA ALA A 12 7.67 25.98 2.21
C ALA A 12 7.43 25.54 0.76
N GLU A 13 7.41 26.52 -0.14
CA GLU A 13 7.41 26.32 -1.59
C GLU A 13 8.51 27.18 -2.21
N ASP A 14 9.33 26.60 -3.07
CA ASP A 14 10.32 27.33 -3.85
C ASP A 14 9.60 28.12 -4.97
N PRO A 15 9.75 29.46 -5.03
CA PRO A 15 8.99 30.29 -5.97
C PRO A 15 9.43 30.16 -7.43
N THR A 16 10.53 29.45 -7.71
CA THR A 16 11.07 29.26 -9.08
C THR A 16 10.74 27.89 -9.64
N THR A 17 10.84 26.86 -8.82
CA THR A 17 10.73 25.44 -9.21
C THR A 17 9.42 24.80 -8.75
N HIS A 18 8.68 25.45 -7.84
CA HIS A 18 7.50 24.88 -7.17
C HIS A 18 7.79 23.61 -6.36
N ALA A 19 9.04 23.38 -5.97
CA ALA A 19 9.40 22.34 -5.03
C ALA A 19 8.76 22.64 -3.66
N ARG A 20 8.16 21.64 -3.02
CA ARG A 20 7.38 21.80 -1.79
C ARG A 20 8.01 20.96 -0.68
N ALA A 21 8.19 21.59 0.48
CA ALA A 21 8.47 20.90 1.74
C ALA A 21 7.22 20.97 2.61
N GLY A 22 6.77 19.83 3.12
CA GLY A 22 5.53 19.75 3.90
C GLY A 22 5.54 18.60 4.90
N VAL A 23 4.55 18.57 5.79
CA VAL A 23 4.34 17.47 6.74
C VAL A 23 2.96 16.87 6.53
N LEU A 24 2.88 15.57 6.30
CA LEU A 24 1.65 14.81 6.29
C LEU A 24 1.47 14.12 7.64
N HIS A 25 0.49 14.58 8.40
CA HIS A 25 0.06 13.97 9.65
C HIS A 25 -0.84 12.77 9.35
N THR A 26 -0.54 11.63 9.98
CA THR A 26 -1.32 10.40 9.89
C THR A 26 -1.56 9.82 11.28
N PRO A 27 -2.50 8.86 11.45
CA PRO A 27 -2.77 8.25 12.75
C PRO A 27 -1.56 7.52 13.37
N HIS A 28 -0.63 7.04 12.54
CA HIS A 28 0.54 6.29 13.00
C HIS A 28 1.86 7.08 12.93
N GLY A 29 1.81 8.39 12.65
CA GLY A 29 2.97 9.27 12.71
C GLY A 29 3.00 10.33 11.61
N ASP A 30 3.95 11.25 11.74
CA ASP A 30 4.18 12.32 10.77
C ASP A 30 5.15 11.88 9.66
N ILE A 31 4.92 12.39 8.45
CA ILE A 31 5.77 12.16 7.28
C ILE A 31 6.22 13.51 6.72
N GLU A 32 7.52 13.77 6.76
CA GLU A 32 8.13 14.92 6.10
C GLU A 32 8.22 14.65 4.59
N THR A 33 7.83 15.63 3.77
CA THR A 33 7.84 15.53 2.31
C THR A 33 8.82 16.56 1.74
N PRO A 34 9.58 16.24 0.66
CA PRO A 34 9.50 15.03 -0.17
C PRO A 34 10.03 13.77 0.53
N ILE A 35 9.34 12.63 0.35
CA ILE A 35 9.69 11.36 1.00
C ILE A 35 9.95 10.26 -0.03
N PHE A 36 10.88 9.36 0.30
CA PHE A 36 11.05 8.08 -0.39
C PHE A 36 10.51 6.95 0.50
N MET A 37 9.73 6.04 -0.10
CA MET A 37 9.10 4.93 0.61
C MET A 37 9.80 3.62 0.28
N PRO A 38 10.43 2.93 1.26
CA PRO A 38 10.89 1.56 1.09
C PRO A 38 9.71 0.63 0.78
N VAL A 39 9.88 -0.28 -0.17
CA VAL A 39 8.83 -1.20 -0.62
C VAL A 39 8.93 -2.54 0.11
N GLY A 40 7.86 -2.91 0.80
CA GLY A 40 7.63 -4.19 1.45
C GLY A 40 6.69 -5.09 0.63
N THR A 41 7.25 -5.99 -0.18
CA THR A 41 6.46 -6.83 -1.10
C THR A 41 5.64 -7.91 -0.40
N LYS A 42 6.15 -8.52 0.69
CA LYS A 42 5.47 -9.60 1.43
C LYS A 42 5.50 -9.34 2.94
N ALA A 43 4.96 -8.18 3.34
CA ALA A 43 5.04 -7.66 4.72
C ALA A 43 6.48 -7.52 5.24
N ASN A 44 7.45 -7.31 4.36
CA ASN A 44 8.86 -7.17 4.72
C ASN A 44 9.62 -6.39 3.62
N VAL A 45 10.46 -5.45 4.03
CA VAL A 45 11.48 -4.85 3.17
C VAL A 45 12.61 -5.85 3.00
N LYS A 46 12.72 -6.42 1.80
CA LYS A 46 13.48 -7.65 1.56
C LYS A 46 14.89 -7.63 2.17
N GLY A 47 15.11 -8.51 3.13
CA GLY A 47 16.41 -8.74 3.76
C GLY A 47 16.79 -7.73 4.84
N ILE A 48 15.88 -6.83 5.22
CA ILE A 48 16.12 -5.78 6.20
C ILE A 48 15.05 -5.88 7.30
N PRO A 49 15.44 -6.05 8.58
CA PRO A 49 14.50 -5.99 9.70
C PRO A 49 13.82 -4.61 9.82
N ALA A 50 12.58 -4.58 10.33
CA ALA A 50 11.79 -3.35 10.45
C ALA A 50 12.48 -2.28 11.31
N GLU A 51 13.20 -2.70 12.36
CA GLU A 51 14.00 -1.83 13.20
C GLU A 51 15.12 -1.14 12.43
N THR A 52 15.76 -1.84 11.49
CA THR A 52 16.81 -1.28 10.64
C THR A 52 16.23 -0.30 9.64
N VAL A 53 15.07 -0.60 9.05
CA VAL A 53 14.34 0.33 8.16
C VAL A 53 14.04 1.63 8.90
N LYS A 54 13.59 1.55 10.15
CA LYS A 54 13.34 2.72 11.01
C LYS A 54 14.62 3.48 11.35
N GLN A 55 15.70 2.78 11.69
CA GLN A 55 17.00 3.40 12.01
C GLN A 55 17.61 4.14 10.81
N LEU A 56 17.32 3.69 9.59
CA LEU A 56 17.72 4.37 8.36
C LEU A 56 16.90 5.65 8.06
N GLY A 57 15.93 5.99 8.91
CA GLY A 57 15.14 7.21 8.81
C GLY A 57 13.86 7.08 7.99
N ALA A 58 13.43 5.86 7.64
CA ALA A 58 12.15 5.69 6.97
C ALA A 58 11.01 6.16 7.88
N GLN A 59 10.16 7.05 7.37
CA GLN A 59 8.97 7.55 8.06
C GLN A 59 7.70 6.81 7.63
N ILE A 60 7.72 6.16 6.47
CA ILE A 60 6.60 5.41 5.90
C ILE A 60 7.14 4.26 5.05
N VAL A 61 6.39 3.16 4.97
CA VAL A 61 6.68 2.04 4.06
C VAL A 61 5.51 1.82 3.09
N LEU A 62 5.82 1.37 1.88
CA LEU A 62 4.84 0.91 0.92
C LEU A 62 4.67 -0.60 1.05
N ALA A 63 3.45 -1.09 1.20
CA ALA A 63 3.12 -2.50 1.23
C ALA A 63 2.32 -2.90 -0.02
N ASN A 64 2.60 -4.08 -0.57
CA ASN A 64 1.95 -4.53 -1.78
C ASN A 64 0.67 -5.33 -1.49
N THR A 65 -0.47 -4.80 -1.91
CA THR A 65 -1.80 -5.39 -1.66
C THR A 65 -1.98 -6.72 -2.38
N TYR A 66 -1.48 -6.84 -3.61
CA TYR A 66 -1.56 -8.09 -4.38
C TYR A 66 -0.90 -9.25 -3.66
N HIS A 67 0.34 -9.11 -3.20
CA HIS A 67 0.99 -10.23 -2.53
C HIS A 67 0.37 -10.57 -1.18
N LEU A 68 -0.04 -9.57 -0.40
CA LEU A 68 -0.61 -9.76 0.94
C LEU A 68 -1.97 -10.46 0.90
N SER A 69 -2.83 -10.08 -0.04
CA SER A 69 -4.15 -10.70 -0.25
C SER A 69 -4.07 -12.12 -0.80
N MET A 70 -3.05 -12.44 -1.59
CA MET A 70 -2.86 -13.80 -2.07
C MET A 70 -2.26 -14.71 -0.99
N ARG A 71 -1.26 -14.21 -0.25
CA ARG A 71 -0.61 -14.95 0.82
C ARG A 71 0.04 -14.00 1.83
N PRO A 72 -0.31 -14.07 3.12
CA PRO A 72 -1.15 -15.08 3.79
C PRO A 72 -2.67 -14.89 3.64
N GLY A 73 -3.12 -13.84 2.95
CA GLY A 73 -4.53 -13.45 2.90
C GLY A 73 -4.84 -12.32 3.88
N GLU A 74 -5.68 -11.39 3.45
CA GLU A 74 -6.06 -10.20 4.21
C GLU A 74 -6.83 -10.54 5.48
N ASP A 75 -7.69 -11.56 5.47
CA ASP A 75 -8.42 -12.02 6.66
C ASP A 75 -7.45 -12.54 7.73
N THR A 76 -6.46 -13.34 7.33
CA THR A 76 -5.40 -13.82 8.23
C THR A 76 -4.63 -12.64 8.85
N ILE A 77 -4.30 -11.62 8.06
CA ILE A 77 -3.59 -10.44 8.56
C ILE A 77 -4.46 -9.66 9.55
N ALA A 78 -5.74 -9.47 9.24
CA ALA A 78 -6.69 -8.81 10.12
C ALA A 78 -6.82 -9.56 11.46
N GLU A 79 -6.97 -10.89 11.43
CA GLU A 79 -7.05 -11.75 12.63
C GLU A 79 -5.78 -11.68 13.50
N LEU A 80 -4.60 -11.52 12.88
CA LEU A 80 -3.33 -11.36 13.60
C LEU A 80 -3.13 -9.96 14.18
N GLY A 81 -4.07 -9.04 13.91
CA GLY A 81 -4.11 -7.68 14.46
C GLY A 81 -3.64 -6.59 13.49
N GLY A 82 -3.78 -6.82 12.18
CA GLY A 82 -3.47 -5.85 11.13
C GLY A 82 -2.02 -5.88 10.66
N LEU A 83 -1.76 -5.21 9.54
CA LEU A 83 -0.49 -5.27 8.83
C LEU A 83 0.66 -4.70 9.66
N HIS A 84 0.46 -3.58 10.36
CA HIS A 84 1.45 -2.99 11.26
C HIS A 84 2.02 -4.01 12.27
N LYS A 85 1.13 -4.73 12.95
CA LYS A 85 1.52 -5.76 13.92
C LYS A 85 2.13 -6.97 13.23
N PHE A 86 1.57 -7.39 12.10
CA PHE A 86 2.06 -8.54 11.33
C PHE A 86 3.50 -8.34 10.84
N MET A 87 3.86 -7.13 10.39
CA MET A 87 5.20 -6.81 9.89
C MET A 87 6.14 -6.18 10.93
N ASN A 88 5.69 -6.02 12.18
CA ASN A 88 6.41 -5.33 13.25
C ASN A 88 6.83 -3.89 12.85
N TRP A 89 5.96 -3.17 12.16
CA TRP A 89 6.14 -1.77 11.78
C TRP A 89 5.09 -0.91 12.47
N HIS A 90 5.55 0.08 13.23
CA HIS A 90 4.69 0.96 14.03
C HIS A 90 4.58 2.38 13.48
N GLY A 91 5.03 2.61 12.24
CA GLY A 91 4.87 3.88 11.54
C GLY A 91 3.76 3.80 10.49
N PRO A 92 3.56 4.89 9.73
CA PRO A 92 2.65 4.93 8.59
C PRO A 92 2.92 3.82 7.56
N ILE A 93 1.84 3.27 7.00
CA ILE A 93 1.87 2.32 5.88
C ILE A 93 1.00 2.85 4.74
N LEU A 94 1.56 2.89 3.54
CA LEU A 94 0.79 3.03 2.30
C LEU A 94 0.63 1.66 1.67
N THR A 95 -0.60 1.26 1.33
CA THR A 95 -0.82 0.09 0.46
C THR A 95 -1.09 0.54 -0.97
N ASP A 96 -0.38 -0.05 -1.92
CA ASP A 96 -0.74 0.09 -3.33
C ASP A 96 -2.08 -0.59 -3.64
N SER A 97 -2.58 -0.43 -4.85
CA SER A 97 -3.83 -1.08 -5.27
C SER A 97 -3.61 -2.53 -5.71
N GLY A 98 -2.37 -2.95 -5.97
CA GLY A 98 -2.06 -4.20 -6.67
C GLY A 98 -2.41 -4.18 -8.17
N GLY A 99 -2.98 -3.09 -8.70
CA GLY A 99 -3.37 -2.99 -10.11
C GLY A 99 -2.20 -3.24 -11.06
N PHE A 100 -1.05 -2.62 -10.79
CA PHE A 100 0.15 -2.84 -11.60
C PHE A 100 0.59 -4.32 -11.67
N GLN A 101 0.49 -5.07 -10.58
CA GLN A 101 0.81 -6.51 -10.56
C GLN A 101 -0.23 -7.32 -11.33
N VAL A 102 -1.51 -6.94 -11.25
CA VAL A 102 -2.57 -7.56 -12.04
C VAL A 102 -2.34 -7.34 -13.54
N PHE A 103 -2.06 -6.11 -13.98
CA PHE A 103 -1.93 -5.75 -15.40
C PHE A 103 -0.57 -6.12 -16.02
N SER A 104 0.48 -6.31 -15.22
CA SER A 104 1.79 -6.72 -15.75
C SER A 104 1.86 -8.18 -16.21
N HIS A 105 0.88 -9.03 -15.86
CA HIS A 105 0.79 -10.44 -16.27
C HIS A 105 -0.13 -10.69 -17.50
N ASN A 106 -0.10 -9.72 -18.43
CA ASN A 106 -0.94 -9.41 -19.59
C ASN A 106 -1.83 -10.49 -20.26
N ASP A 107 -1.46 -11.77 -20.27
CA ASP A 107 -2.16 -12.78 -21.10
C ASP A 107 -3.48 -13.30 -20.50
N ALA A 108 -3.65 -13.20 -19.18
CA ALA A 108 -4.80 -13.76 -18.47
C ALA A 108 -5.78 -12.71 -17.90
N VAL A 109 -5.47 -11.42 -18.10
CA VAL A 109 -6.24 -10.32 -17.54
C VAL A 109 -7.48 -10.06 -18.39
N LYS A 110 -8.66 -10.10 -17.77
CA LYS A 110 -9.92 -9.72 -18.41
C LYS A 110 -10.57 -8.60 -17.61
N LEU A 111 -10.61 -7.41 -18.21
CA LEU A 111 -11.24 -6.24 -17.63
C LEU A 111 -12.72 -6.17 -18.03
N THR A 112 -13.54 -5.74 -17.09
CA THR A 112 -14.96 -5.43 -17.24
C THR A 112 -15.26 -4.14 -16.49
N ASP A 113 -16.42 -3.52 -16.74
CA ASP A 113 -16.83 -2.32 -15.99
C ASP A 113 -16.97 -2.59 -14.47
N GLU A 114 -17.22 -3.84 -14.08
CA GLU A 114 -17.36 -4.26 -12.69
C GLU A 114 -16.00 -4.49 -11.99
N GLY A 115 -14.95 -4.79 -12.75
CA GLY A 115 -13.68 -5.20 -12.16
C GLY A 115 -12.79 -6.00 -13.10
N VAL A 116 -11.76 -6.63 -12.50
CA VAL A 116 -10.70 -7.32 -13.22
C VAL A 116 -10.62 -8.78 -12.80
N ARG A 117 -10.60 -9.67 -13.79
CA ARG A 117 -10.30 -11.09 -13.61
C ARG A 117 -8.85 -11.36 -13.99
N PHE A 118 -8.14 -12.12 -13.17
CA PHE A 118 -6.75 -12.50 -13.42
C PHE A 118 -6.40 -13.87 -12.82
N ILE A 119 -5.22 -14.38 -13.16
CA ILE A 119 -4.68 -15.63 -12.63
C ILE A 119 -3.52 -15.29 -11.69
N VAL A 120 -3.49 -15.94 -10.54
CA VAL A 120 -2.46 -15.75 -9.51
C VAL A 120 -1.20 -16.55 -9.86
N ASN A 121 -0.44 -16.09 -10.86
CA ASN A 121 0.70 -16.82 -11.43
C ASN A 121 1.86 -17.00 -10.44
N ASP A 122 2.04 -16.07 -9.50
CA ASP A 122 3.14 -16.11 -8.52
C ASP A 122 2.94 -17.15 -7.40
N TYR A 123 1.76 -17.76 -7.33
CA TYR A 123 1.38 -18.67 -6.25
C TYR A 123 0.76 -19.98 -6.76
N ASP A 124 -0.57 -20.06 -6.86
CA ASP A 124 -1.29 -21.33 -7.06
C ASP A 124 -2.06 -21.41 -8.40
N GLY A 125 -2.00 -20.36 -9.22
CA GLY A 125 -2.67 -20.32 -10.51
C GLY A 125 -4.20 -20.25 -10.41
N ARG A 126 -4.77 -19.94 -9.24
CA ARG A 126 -6.22 -19.78 -9.12
C ARG A 126 -6.69 -18.54 -9.87
N HIS A 127 -7.94 -18.58 -10.32
CA HIS A 127 -8.60 -17.41 -10.90
C HIS A 127 -9.18 -16.54 -9.78
N VAL A 128 -8.91 -15.24 -9.85
CA VAL A 128 -9.44 -14.23 -8.94
C VAL A 128 -10.20 -13.17 -9.74
N PHE A 129 -11.22 -12.59 -9.13
CA PHE A 129 -11.92 -11.42 -9.63
C PHE A 129 -11.89 -10.36 -8.53
N TRP A 130 -11.52 -9.13 -8.89
CA TRP A 130 -11.51 -7.99 -7.98
C TRP A 130 -12.31 -6.84 -8.56
N THR A 131 -13.22 -6.32 -7.76
CA THR A 131 -13.84 -5.01 -7.96
C THR A 131 -13.04 -3.91 -7.24
N PRO A 132 -13.28 -2.62 -7.54
CA PRO A 132 -12.76 -1.53 -6.72
C PRO A 132 -13.16 -1.64 -5.24
N GLU A 133 -14.36 -2.13 -4.94
CA GLU A 133 -14.85 -2.36 -3.58
C GLU A 133 -14.07 -3.46 -2.86
N ASP A 134 -13.80 -4.59 -3.53
CA ASP A 134 -12.98 -5.68 -2.99
C ASP A 134 -11.59 -5.15 -2.61
N ASN A 135 -11.01 -4.31 -3.47
CA ASN A 135 -9.69 -3.71 -3.22
C ASN A 135 -9.69 -2.81 -1.97
N MET A 136 -10.73 -2.00 -1.80
CA MET A 136 -10.89 -1.18 -0.59
C MET A 136 -11.13 -2.04 0.65
N GLU A 137 -11.90 -3.13 0.54
CA GLU A 137 -12.09 -4.07 1.64
C GLU A 137 -10.78 -4.73 2.06
N ILE A 138 -9.95 -5.15 1.10
CA ILE A 138 -8.62 -5.69 1.37
C ILE A 138 -7.76 -4.64 2.10
N ALA A 139 -7.66 -3.42 1.58
CA ALA A 139 -6.86 -2.37 2.22
C ALA A 139 -7.35 -2.05 3.65
N MET A 140 -8.67 -2.05 3.88
CA MET A 140 -9.26 -1.91 5.22
C MET A 140 -8.89 -3.06 6.16
N LYS A 141 -8.93 -4.31 5.68
CA LYS A 141 -8.52 -5.49 6.47
C LYS A 141 -7.03 -5.50 6.79
N LEU A 142 -6.20 -5.07 5.84
CA LEU A 142 -4.78 -4.86 6.07
C LEU A 142 -4.53 -3.75 7.10
N GLY A 143 -5.38 -2.73 7.14
CA GLY A 143 -5.31 -1.64 8.11
C GLY A 143 -4.23 -0.60 7.77
N SER A 144 -3.99 -0.34 6.48
CA SER A 144 -3.06 0.70 6.03
C SER A 144 -3.54 2.11 6.40
N ASP A 145 -2.61 3.05 6.60
CA ASP A 145 -2.92 4.46 6.77
C ASP A 145 -3.41 5.09 5.46
N ILE A 146 -2.67 4.85 4.38
CA ILE A 146 -2.96 5.40 3.06
C ILE A 146 -3.25 4.24 2.12
N CYS A 147 -4.43 4.20 1.53
CA CYS A 147 -4.81 3.18 0.57
C CYS A 147 -4.94 3.77 -0.83
N MET A 148 -4.32 3.11 -1.81
CA MET A 148 -4.46 3.45 -3.22
C MET A 148 -5.67 2.74 -3.80
N GLN A 149 -6.49 3.46 -4.56
CA GLN A 149 -7.64 2.90 -5.26
C GLN A 149 -7.20 2.02 -6.42
N LEU A 150 -7.97 0.96 -6.70
CA LEU A 150 -7.78 0.13 -7.88
C LEU A 150 -7.87 0.96 -9.16
N ASP A 151 -6.78 0.94 -9.91
CA ASP A 151 -6.59 1.67 -11.14
C ASP A 151 -6.26 0.73 -12.29
N GLN A 152 -6.65 1.12 -13.50
CA GLN A 152 -6.23 0.47 -14.73
C GLN A 152 -4.97 1.16 -15.23
N CYS A 153 -3.85 0.42 -15.27
CA CYS A 153 -2.61 0.92 -15.85
C CYS A 153 -2.56 0.52 -17.34
N PRO A 154 -2.83 1.43 -18.29
CA PRO A 154 -2.65 1.12 -19.72
C PRO A 154 -1.15 0.99 -20.03
N GLY A 155 -0.77 -0.16 -20.59
CA GLY A 155 0.57 -0.41 -21.14
C GLY A 155 0.71 0.02 -22.59
#